data_AF-A0A821W3S5-F1
#
_entry.id   AF-A0A821W3S5-F1
#
_cell.length_a   1.000
_cell.length_b   1.000
_cell.length_c   1.000
_cell.angle_alpha   90.00
_cell.angle_beta   90.00
_cell.angle_gamma   90.00
#
_symmetry.space_group_name_H-M   'P 1'
#
loop_
_entity.id
_entity.type
_entity.pdbx_description
1 polymer ?
#
loop_
_entity_poly.entity_id
_entity_poly.type
_entity_poly.pdbx_seq_one_letter_code
_entity_poly.pdbx_strand_id
1 'polypeptide(L)'
;IERVYPFTLGSNIGTTITGIMAALTATSEKDLRNSLQIALCHTFFNIIGILIWFPIPFMRFPIPIATKLGEITGKYRWFAVLYIVCAFFLIPLIVFGLSLAGWYVFGGVLGPIALIIILIILINILQKYKPKCLPIVLRTWLWLPVPFRSLDFYDKHIFGKKCFQCKKKVDSMTNDENIHNNETYIDDVVEYL
;
A
#
# COMPACT_ATOMS: atom_id res chain seq x y z
N ILE A 1 -10.55 -4.52 5.13
CA ILE A 1 -9.74 -4.58 3.89
C ILE A 1 -10.31 -5.57 2.87
N GLU A 2 -10.70 -6.77 3.28
CA GLU A 2 -11.26 -7.80 2.37
C GLU A 2 -12.51 -7.35 1.59
N ARG A 3 -13.39 -6.55 2.20
CA ARG A 3 -14.54 -5.94 1.51
C ARG A 3 -14.17 -4.80 0.56
N VAL A 4 -13.07 -4.10 0.80
CA VAL A 4 -12.60 -2.96 0.00
C VAL A 4 -11.82 -3.43 -1.23
N TYR A 5 -11.23 -4.63 -1.16
CA TYR A 5 -10.49 -5.24 -2.26
C TYR A 5 -11.33 -5.40 -3.55
N PRO A 6 -12.52 -6.05 -3.55
CA PRO A 6 -13.36 -6.14 -4.74
C PRO A 6 -13.87 -4.77 -5.21
N PHE A 7 -14.12 -3.83 -4.29
CA PHE A 7 -14.48 -2.45 -4.64
C PHE A 7 -13.37 -1.73 -5.41
N THR A 8 -12.11 -1.91 -4.97
CA THR A 8 -10.94 -1.33 -5.64
C THR A 8 -10.72 -1.94 -7.02
N LEU A 9 -10.90 -3.26 -7.17
CA LEU A 9 -10.80 -3.93 -8.46
C LEU A 9 -11.92 -3.49 -9.42
N GLY A 10 -13.14 -3.30 -8.91
CA GLY A 10 -14.26 -2.75 -9.67
C GLY A 10 -14.00 -1.30 -10.12
N SER A 11 -13.39 -0.48 -9.26
CA SER A 11 -12.99 0.89 -9.62
C SER A 11 -11.97 0.91 -10.76
N ASN A 12 -10.97 0.02 -10.74
CA ASN A 12 -10.02 -0.12 -11.84
C ASN A 12 -10.70 -0.48 -13.16
N ILE A 13 -11.67 -1.41 -13.16
CA ILE A 13 -12.49 -1.72 -14.34
C ILE A 13 -13.25 -0.47 -14.80
N GLY A 14 -13.88 0.26 -13.88
CA GLY A 14 -14.59 1.50 -14.16
C GLY A 14 -13.73 2.53 -14.90
N THR A 15 -12.50 2.76 -14.45
CA THR A 15 -11.59 3.71 -15.12
C THR A 15 -11.26 3.30 -16.56
N THR A 16 -11.13 2.00 -16.83
CA THR A 16 -10.86 1.50 -18.18
C THR A 16 -12.06 1.65 -19.11
N ILE A 17 -13.28 1.41 -18.59
CA ILE A 17 -14.53 1.65 -19.33
C ILE A 17 -14.67 3.15 -19.66
N THR A 18 -14.41 4.03 -18.68
CA THR A 18 -14.40 5.49 -18.94
C THR A 18 -13.33 5.86 -19.97
N GLY A 19 -12.17 5.21 -19.95
CA GLY A 19 -11.11 5.38 -20.96
C GLY A 19 -11.55 4.97 -22.36
N ILE A 20 -12.30 3.87 -22.51
CA ILE A 20 -12.90 3.47 -23.79
C ILE A 20 -13.92 4.52 -24.26
N MET A 21 -14.82 4.96 -23.38
CA MET A 21 -15.80 5.99 -23.72
C MET A 21 -15.12 7.29 -24.17
N ALA A 22 -14.07 7.72 -23.46
CA ALA A 22 -13.27 8.90 -23.84
C ALA A 22 -12.50 8.71 -25.16
N ALA A 23 -12.03 7.50 -25.45
CA ALA A 23 -11.42 7.21 -26.74
C ALA A 23 -12.43 7.28 -27.90
N LEU A 24 -13.68 6.86 -27.66
CA LEU A 24 -14.76 6.90 -28.65
C LEU A 24 -15.25 8.33 -28.96
N THR A 25 -14.98 9.30 -28.10
CA THR A 25 -15.31 10.72 -28.36
C THR A 25 -14.27 11.45 -29.21
N ALA A 26 -13.21 10.76 -29.64
CA ALA A 26 -12.20 11.34 -30.52
C ALA A 26 -12.79 11.77 -31.88
N THR A 27 -12.48 12.99 -32.31
CA THR A 27 -13.08 13.61 -33.50
C THR A 27 -12.43 13.18 -34.81
N SER A 28 -11.14 12.82 -34.78
CA SER A 28 -10.37 12.39 -35.95
C SER A 28 -10.23 10.87 -35.98
N GLU A 29 -10.35 10.23 -37.16
CA GLU A 29 -10.15 8.78 -37.28
C GLU A 29 -8.77 8.31 -36.77
N LYS A 30 -7.73 9.12 -36.99
CA LYS A 30 -6.37 8.81 -36.51
C LYS A 30 -6.28 8.80 -34.98
N ASP A 31 -6.90 9.79 -34.34
CA ASP A 31 -6.91 9.94 -32.88
C ASP A 31 -7.81 8.89 -32.22
N LEU A 32 -8.93 8.54 -32.87
CA LEU A 32 -9.81 7.44 -32.46
C LEU A 32 -9.06 6.11 -32.44
N ARG A 33 -8.37 5.75 -33.53
CA ARG A 33 -7.63 4.49 -33.62
C ARG A 33 -6.54 4.39 -32.55
N ASN A 34 -5.77 5.45 -32.36
CA ASN A 34 -4.69 5.49 -31.37
C ASN A 34 -5.22 5.45 -29.93
N SER A 35 -6.21 6.30 -29.61
CA SER A 35 -6.78 6.38 -28.27
C SER A 35 -7.51 5.10 -27.88
N LEU A 36 -8.25 4.51 -28.83
CA LEU A 36 -8.98 3.27 -28.59
C LEU A 36 -8.02 2.09 -28.42
N GLN A 37 -6.92 2.04 -29.18
CA GLN A 37 -5.89 1.02 -28.99
C GLN A 37 -5.32 1.08 -27.57
N ILE A 38 -4.94 2.26 -27.10
CA ILE A 38 -4.41 2.45 -25.74
C ILE A 38 -5.47 2.09 -24.68
N ALA A 39 -6.72 2.53 -24.86
CA ALA A 39 -7.82 2.23 -23.95
C ALA A 39 -8.10 0.72 -23.87
N LEU A 40 -8.08 0.00 -25.01
CA LEU A 40 -8.25 -1.45 -25.05
C LEU A 40 -7.08 -2.18 -24.40
N CYS A 41 -5.84 -1.77 -24.67
CA CYS A 41 -4.66 -2.32 -23.99
C CYS A 41 -4.79 -2.18 -22.47
N HIS A 42 -5.21 -0.99 -21.99
CA HIS A 42 -5.41 -0.74 -20.57
C HIS A 42 -6.55 -1.58 -19.96
N THR A 43 -7.63 -1.77 -20.72
CA THR A 43 -8.78 -2.60 -20.33
C THR A 43 -8.39 -4.07 -20.22
N PHE A 44 -7.75 -4.63 -21.25
CA PHE A 44 -7.30 -6.02 -21.23
C PHE A 44 -6.27 -6.29 -20.14
N PHE A 45 -5.33 -5.36 -19.93
CA PHE A 45 -4.37 -5.47 -18.83
C PHE A 45 -5.07 -5.53 -17.46
N ASN A 46 -6.05 -4.67 -17.20
CA ASN A 46 -6.81 -4.69 -15.94
C ASN A 46 -7.65 -5.96 -15.79
N ILE A 47 -8.36 -6.41 -16.83
CA ILE A 47 -9.19 -7.61 -16.76
C ILE A 47 -8.33 -8.86 -16.52
N ILE A 48 -7.25 -9.04 -17.29
CA ILE A 48 -6.34 -10.18 -17.13
C ILE A 48 -5.67 -10.12 -15.76
N GLY A 49 -5.25 -8.93 -15.31
CA GLY A 49 -4.70 -8.72 -13.97
C GLY A 49 -5.68 -9.16 -12.89
N ILE A 50 -6.94 -8.75 -12.95
CA ILE A 50 -7.96 -9.18 -11.98
C ILE A 50 -8.17 -10.71 -12.05
N LEU A 51 -8.26 -11.29 -13.24
CA LEU A 51 -8.45 -12.73 -13.42
C LEU A 51 -7.29 -13.55 -12.86
N ILE A 52 -6.07 -13.00 -12.82
CA ILE A 52 -4.90 -13.66 -12.23
C ILE A 52 -4.87 -13.43 -10.71
N TRP A 53 -5.02 -12.18 -10.26
CA TRP A 53 -4.75 -11.77 -8.88
C TRP A 53 -5.95 -11.94 -7.93
N PHE A 54 -7.18 -11.99 -8.43
CA PHE A 54 -8.38 -12.14 -7.61
C PHE A 54 -8.66 -13.60 -7.21
N PRO A 55 -8.66 -14.60 -8.11
CA PRO A 55 -9.00 -15.98 -7.76
C PRO A 55 -7.84 -16.74 -7.12
N ILE A 56 -6.58 -16.39 -7.40
CA ILE A 56 -5.42 -17.12 -6.88
C ILE A 56 -5.10 -16.65 -5.44
N PRO A 57 -5.34 -17.47 -4.40
CA PRO A 57 -5.19 -17.04 -3.01
C PRO A 57 -3.72 -16.74 -2.64
N PHE A 58 -2.76 -17.41 -3.29
CA PHE A 58 -1.33 -17.18 -3.05
C PHE A 58 -0.85 -15.79 -3.49
N MET A 59 -1.49 -15.19 -4.50
CA MET A 59 -1.10 -13.88 -5.03
C MET A 59 -1.66 -12.71 -4.20
N ARG A 60 -2.46 -12.98 -3.16
CA ARG A 60 -3.06 -11.95 -2.28
C ARG A 60 -2.09 -11.34 -1.27
N PHE A 61 -0.78 -11.38 -1.53
CA PHE A 61 0.23 -10.75 -0.68
C PHE A 61 0.10 -9.22 -0.48
N PRO A 62 -0.54 -8.43 -1.37
CA PRO A 62 -0.72 -6.99 -1.12
C PRO A 62 -1.61 -6.69 0.09
N ILE A 63 -2.55 -7.59 0.42
CA ILE A 63 -3.50 -7.42 1.54
C ILE A 63 -2.76 -7.26 2.88
N PRO A 64 -1.89 -8.20 3.31
CA PRO A 64 -1.16 -8.06 4.57
C PRO A 64 -0.19 -6.87 4.59
N ILE A 65 0.35 -6.47 3.44
CA ILE A 65 1.20 -5.28 3.34
C ILE A 65 0.37 -4.02 3.58
N ALA A 66 -0.81 -3.91 2.96
CA ALA A 66 -1.72 -2.79 3.14
C ALA A 66 -2.23 -2.69 4.59
N THR A 67 -2.53 -3.82 5.25
CA THR A 67 -2.93 -3.84 6.67
C THR A 67 -1.82 -3.28 7.55
N LYS A 68 -0.59 -3.78 7.40
CA LYS A 68 0.57 -3.28 8.18
C LYS A 68 0.85 -1.81 7.92
N LEU A 69 0.76 -1.37 6.66
CA LEU A 69 0.94 0.04 6.31
C LEU A 69 -0.16 0.92 6.92
N GLY A 70 -1.41 0.45 6.93
CA GLY A 70 -2.54 1.12 7.56
C GLY A 70 -2.39 1.27 9.08
N GLU A 71 -1.93 0.23 9.77
CA GLU A 71 -1.64 0.28 11.22
C GLU A 71 -0.56 1.32 11.55
N ILE A 72 0.54 1.35 10.78
CA ILE A 72 1.61 2.34 10.94
C ILE A 72 1.08 3.75 10.68
N THR A 73 0.26 3.91 9.64
CA THR A 73 -0.34 5.20 9.26
C THR A 73 -1.33 5.70 10.31
N GLY A 74 -2.06 4.79 10.96
CA GLY A 74 -2.95 5.10 12.08
C GLY A 74 -2.19 5.53 13.34
N LYS A 75 -1.04 4.90 13.62
CA LYS A 75 -0.17 5.25 14.76
C LYS A 75 0.53 6.60 14.54
N TYR A 76 0.99 6.89 13.33
CA TYR A 76 1.75 8.09 13.00
C TYR A 76 1.05 8.93 11.93
N ARG A 77 0.25 9.93 12.33
CA ARG A 77 -0.51 10.77 11.38
C ARG A 77 0.39 11.52 10.39
N TRP A 78 1.58 11.92 10.80
CA TRP A 78 2.55 12.59 9.93
C TRP A 78 3.11 11.66 8.85
N PHE A 79 3.19 10.36 9.14
CA PHE A 79 3.63 9.35 8.18
C PHE A 79 2.66 9.25 7.00
N ALA A 80 1.35 9.43 7.22
CA ALA A 80 0.35 9.49 6.16
C ALA A 80 0.64 10.59 5.14
N VAL A 81 0.92 11.81 5.64
CA VAL A 81 1.21 12.98 4.80
C VAL A 81 2.53 12.77 4.06
N LEU A 82 3.57 12.32 4.76
CA LEU A 82 4.85 12.01 4.13
C LEU A 82 4.69 10.95 3.04
N TYR A 83 3.94 9.88 3.31
CA TYR A 83 3.69 8.82 2.34
C TYR A 83 3.01 9.35 1.07
N ILE A 84 1.97 10.19 1.21
CA ILE A 84 1.28 10.80 0.06
C ILE A 84 2.22 11.70 -0.73
N VAL A 85 2.97 12.58 -0.06
CA VAL A 85 3.94 13.48 -0.72
C VAL A 85 5.01 12.68 -1.46
N CYS A 86 5.55 11.64 -0.83
CA CYS A 86 6.53 10.76 -1.44
C CYS A 86 5.97 10.01 -2.65
N ALA A 87 4.81 9.37 -2.50
CA ALA A 87 4.24 8.49 -3.53
C ALA A 87 3.72 9.25 -4.75
N PHE A 88 3.09 10.42 -4.56
CA PHE A 88 2.49 11.18 -5.67
C PHE A 88 3.42 12.23 -6.27
N PHE A 89 4.41 12.72 -5.53
CA PHE A 89 5.27 13.81 -6.00
C PHE A 89 6.74 13.40 -6.08
N LEU A 90 7.37 13.04 -4.95
CA LEU A 90 8.82 12.83 -4.95
C LEU A 90 9.26 11.64 -5.80
N ILE A 91 8.60 10.49 -5.68
CA ILE A 91 8.96 9.29 -6.45
C ILE A 91 8.76 9.53 -7.94
N PRO A 92 7.57 9.98 -8.43
CA PRO A 92 7.40 10.29 -9.85
C PRO A 92 8.39 11.34 -10.36
N LEU A 93 8.67 12.38 -9.58
CA LEU A 93 9.61 13.43 -9.96
C LEU A 93 11.05 12.92 -10.07
N ILE A 94 11.50 12.10 -9.12
CA ILE A 94 12.83 11.48 -9.15
C ILE A 94 12.93 10.54 -10.35
N VAL A 95 11.95 9.68 -10.58
CA VAL A 95 11.94 8.74 -11.71
C VAL A 95 11.94 9.49 -13.04
N PHE A 96 11.12 10.55 -13.16
CA PHE A 96 11.09 11.41 -14.34
C PHE A 96 12.43 12.11 -14.57
N GLY A 97 13.00 12.74 -13.52
CA GLY A 97 14.31 13.39 -13.62
C GLY A 97 15.42 12.42 -14.00
N LEU A 98 15.39 11.21 -13.45
CA LEU A 98 16.35 10.16 -13.77
C LEU A 98 16.17 9.62 -15.20
N SER A 99 14.93 9.59 -15.70
CA SER A 99 14.63 9.24 -17.10
C SER A 99 15.19 10.27 -18.10
N LEU A 100 15.34 11.54 -17.71
CA LEU A 100 15.96 12.57 -18.55
C LEU A 100 17.49 12.48 -18.57
N ALA A 101 18.10 11.94 -17.52
CA ALA A 101 19.55 11.79 -17.39
C ALA A 101 20.16 10.67 -18.29
N GLY A 102 19.34 9.95 -19.04
CA GLY A 102 19.75 8.92 -19.99
C GLY A 102 19.82 7.52 -19.39
N TRP A 103 19.75 6.51 -20.26
CA TRP A 103 19.64 5.10 -19.89
C TRP A 103 20.76 4.61 -18.96
N TYR A 104 22.00 5.07 -19.17
CA TYR A 104 23.14 4.63 -18.35
C TYR A 104 23.02 5.10 -16.89
N VAL A 105 22.57 6.34 -16.67
CA VAL A 105 22.37 6.88 -15.33
C VAL A 105 21.15 6.23 -14.68
N PHE A 106 20.07 6.06 -15.45
CA PHE A 106 18.87 5.35 -15.02
C PHE A 106 19.19 3.93 -14.55
N GLY A 107 19.85 3.14 -15.39
CA GLY A 107 20.27 1.77 -15.06
C GLY A 107 21.31 1.71 -13.94
N GLY A 108 22.25 2.65 -13.90
CA GLY A 108 23.29 2.74 -12.89
C GLY A 108 22.77 3.02 -11.47
N VAL A 109 21.64 3.75 -11.35
CA VAL A 109 21.02 4.05 -10.05
C VAL A 109 19.95 3.01 -9.68
N LEU A 110 19.04 2.67 -10.60
CA LEU A 110 17.97 1.70 -10.31
C LEU A 110 18.47 0.26 -10.19
N GLY A 111 19.50 -0.12 -10.95
CA GLY A 111 20.07 -1.47 -10.92
C GLY A 111 20.53 -1.88 -9.52
N PRO A 112 21.41 -1.12 -8.85
CA PRO A 112 21.85 -1.40 -7.48
C PRO A 112 20.70 -1.38 -6.47
N ILE A 113 19.76 -0.42 -6.58
CA ILE A 113 18.60 -0.35 -5.68
C ILE A 113 17.73 -1.61 -5.81
N ALA A 114 17.41 -2.01 -7.04
CA ALA A 114 16.64 -3.22 -7.30
C ALA A 114 17.37 -4.47 -6.80
N LEU A 115 18.69 -4.56 -7.01
CA LEU A 115 19.51 -5.67 -6.52
C LEU A 115 19.49 -5.77 -4.99
N ILE A 116 19.60 -4.65 -4.28
CA ILE A 116 19.49 -4.62 -2.81
C ILE A 116 18.09 -5.08 -2.36
N ILE A 117 17.02 -4.59 -3.00
CA ILE A 117 15.64 -5.01 -2.67
C ILE A 117 15.46 -6.52 -2.88
N ILE A 118 15.95 -7.05 -4.00
CA ILE A 118 15.90 -8.49 -4.30
C ILE A 118 16.67 -9.29 -3.24
N LEU A 119 17.87 -8.85 -2.85
CA LEU A 119 18.65 -9.49 -1.80
C LEU A 119 17.92 -9.48 -0.46
N ILE A 120 17.29 -8.37 -0.07
CA ILE A 120 16.50 -8.28 1.18
C ILE A 120 15.32 -9.24 1.13
N ILE A 121 14.59 -9.30 0.01
CA ILE A 121 13.48 -10.24 -0.18
C ILE A 121 13.97 -11.69 -0.09
N LEU A 122 15.07 -12.02 -0.77
CA LEU A 122 15.67 -13.35 -0.74
C LEU A 122 16.08 -13.74 0.68
N ILE A 123 16.73 -12.84 1.42
CA ILE A 123 17.11 -13.06 2.82
C ILE A 123 15.88 -13.29 3.70
N ASN A 124 14.82 -12.48 3.56
CA ASN A 124 13.57 -12.66 4.31
C ASN A 124 12.88 -14.00 3.99
N ILE A 125 12.92 -14.44 2.73
CA ILE A 125 12.43 -15.76 2.31
C ILE A 125 13.31 -16.86 2.93
N LEU A 126 14.64 -16.73 2.90
CA LEU A 126 15.57 -17.71 3.46
C LEU A 126 15.44 -17.81 5.00
N GLN A 127 15.22 -16.69 5.68
CA GLN A 127 14.87 -16.66 7.11
C GLN A 127 13.58 -17.44 7.40
N LYS A 128 12.57 -17.34 6.52
CA LYS A 128 11.27 -18.01 6.68
C LYS A 128 11.32 -19.50 6.39
N TYR A 129 12.05 -19.95 5.36
CA TYR A 129 12.05 -21.35 4.91
C TYR A 129 13.24 -22.19 5.42
N LYS A 130 14.41 -21.61 5.67
CA LYS A 130 15.65 -22.32 6.10
C LYS A 130 16.50 -21.47 7.06
N PRO A 131 16.07 -21.23 8.31
CA PRO A 131 16.81 -20.39 9.25
C PRO A 131 18.20 -20.96 9.58
N LYS A 132 18.40 -22.28 9.52
CA LYS A 132 19.65 -22.94 9.90
C LYS A 132 20.86 -22.65 8.98
N CYS A 133 20.64 -22.28 7.71
CA CYS A 133 21.72 -22.01 6.74
C CYS A 133 22.27 -20.57 6.78
N LEU A 134 21.65 -19.67 7.55
CA LEU A 134 22.01 -18.24 7.55
C LEU A 134 22.89 -17.91 8.78
N PRO A 135 23.96 -17.09 8.62
CA PRO A 135 24.79 -16.64 9.73
C PRO A 135 23.98 -15.82 10.75
N ILE A 136 24.34 -15.91 12.04
CA ILE A 136 23.59 -15.33 13.18
C ILE A 136 23.25 -13.83 12.98
N VAL A 137 24.16 -13.08 12.35
CA VAL A 137 24.04 -11.63 12.12
C VAL A 137 22.94 -11.29 11.12
N LEU A 138 22.68 -12.17 10.14
CA LEU A 138 21.64 -11.99 9.12
C LEU A 138 20.31 -12.64 9.52
N ARG A 139 20.22 -13.35 10.65
CA ARG A 139 18.95 -13.91 11.15
C ARG A 139 18.09 -12.90 11.90
N THR A 140 18.73 -11.90 12.50
CA THR A 140 18.04 -10.87 13.27
C THR A 140 18.47 -9.51 12.74
N TRP A 141 17.50 -8.63 12.46
CA TRP A 141 17.76 -7.25 12.05
C TRP A 141 18.30 -6.38 13.20
N LEU A 142 18.97 -7.00 14.19
CA LEU A 142 19.43 -6.38 15.44
C LEU A 142 20.71 -5.56 15.28
N TRP A 143 21.45 -5.76 14.19
CA TRP A 143 22.62 -4.97 13.84
C TRP A 143 22.26 -3.60 13.23
N LEU A 144 21.05 -3.44 12.68
CA LEU A 144 20.66 -2.21 11.98
C LEU A 144 20.40 -1.06 12.97
N PRO A 145 20.93 0.16 12.75
CA PRO A 145 20.71 1.29 13.67
C PRO A 145 19.23 1.56 13.93
N VAL A 146 18.91 1.96 15.17
CA VAL A 146 17.54 2.27 15.64
C VAL A 146 16.70 3.12 14.67
N PRO A 147 17.21 4.19 14.01
CA PRO A 147 16.41 4.98 13.06
C PRO A 147 15.92 4.20 11.83
N PHE A 148 16.57 3.11 11.44
CA PHE A 148 16.13 2.29 10.31
C PHE A 148 15.29 1.08 10.74
N ARG A 149 15.17 0.83 12.06
CA ARG A 149 14.38 -0.27 12.62
C ARG A 149 13.01 0.18 13.12
N SER A 150 12.90 1.40 13.66
CA SER A 150 11.64 1.89 14.19
C SER A 150 11.37 3.34 13.81
N LEU A 151 10.13 3.60 13.41
CA LEU A 151 9.57 4.95 13.22
C LEU A 151 9.39 5.70 14.56
N ASP A 152 9.40 5.02 15.71
CA ASP A 152 9.24 5.65 17.03
C ASP A 152 10.31 6.72 17.29
N PHE A 153 11.51 6.53 16.72
CA PHE A 153 12.60 7.50 16.85
C PHE A 153 12.25 8.84 16.20
N TYR A 154 11.72 8.83 14.97
CA TYR A 154 11.35 10.04 14.24
C TYR A 154 10.12 10.73 14.85
N ASP A 155 9.15 9.95 15.31
CA ASP A 155 7.95 10.51 15.96
C ASP A 155 8.32 11.30 17.23
N LYS A 156 9.19 10.72 18.07
CA LYS A 156 9.67 11.37 19.29
C LYS A 156 10.50 12.62 19.02
N HIS A 157 11.28 12.63 17.93
CA HIS A 157 12.20 13.74 17.63
C HIS A 157 11.54 14.89 16.85
N ILE A 158 10.61 14.58 15.93
CA ILE A 158 9.96 15.56 15.05
C ILE A 158 8.63 16.05 15.65
N PHE A 159 7.86 15.16 16.28
CA PHE A 159 6.50 15.45 16.77
C PHE A 159 6.35 15.26 18.29
N GLY A 160 7.47 15.17 19.03
CA GLY A 160 7.54 14.93 20.48
C GLY A 160 6.85 15.95 21.40
N LYS A 161 6.10 16.92 20.87
CA LYS A 161 5.15 17.72 21.65
C LYS A 161 3.79 17.03 21.64
N LYS A 162 3.55 16.25 22.70
CA LYS A 162 2.30 15.51 23.01
C LYS A 162 1.05 16.19 22.43
N CYS A 163 0.40 15.56 21.46
CA CYS A 163 -0.99 15.86 21.15
C CYS A 163 -1.90 15.20 22.20
N PHE A 164 -2.23 15.96 23.25
CA PHE A 164 -3.15 15.55 24.33
C PHE A 164 -4.55 15.15 23.83
N GLN A 165 -4.91 15.57 22.62
CA GLN A 165 -6.23 15.39 22.01
C GLN A 165 -6.46 14.01 21.39
N CYS A 166 -5.41 13.29 20.97
CA CYS A 166 -5.58 11.95 20.40
C CYS A 166 -5.94 10.89 21.46
N LYS A 167 -5.50 11.07 22.71
CA LYS A 167 -5.85 10.16 23.81
C LYS A 167 -7.36 10.21 24.10
N LYS A 168 -7.93 11.41 24.16
CA LYS A 168 -9.38 11.63 24.36
C LYS A 168 -10.26 10.99 23.28
N LYS A 169 -9.84 10.94 22.02
CA LYS A 169 -10.66 10.42 20.91
C LYS A 169 -10.68 8.89 20.84
N VAL A 170 -9.61 8.24 21.28
CA VAL A 170 -9.58 6.77 21.39
C VAL A 170 -10.43 6.32 22.58
N ASP A 171 -10.31 6.99 23.72
CA ASP A 171 -11.10 6.69 24.92
C ASP A 171 -12.61 6.88 24.69
N SER A 172 -13.02 7.86 23.86
CA SER A 172 -14.44 8.05 23.51
C SER A 172 -15.00 6.94 22.62
N MET A 173 -14.24 6.49 21.62
CA MET A 173 -14.69 5.43 20.70
C MET A 173 -14.81 4.06 21.40
N THR A 174 -13.90 3.76 22.34
CA THR A 174 -13.99 2.54 23.15
C THR A 174 -15.15 2.57 24.13
N ASN A 175 -15.51 3.74 24.66
CA ASN A 175 -16.69 3.87 25.51
C ASN A 175 -18.00 3.71 24.72
N ASP A 176 -18.11 4.27 23.51
CA ASP A 176 -19.29 4.14 22.67
C ASP A 176 -19.53 2.69 22.19
N GLU A 177 -18.47 1.96 21.81
CA GLU A 177 -18.58 0.53 21.46
C GLU A 177 -18.99 -0.35 22.66
N ASN A 178 -18.48 -0.05 23.86
CA ASN A 178 -18.86 -0.80 25.06
C ASN A 178 -20.31 -0.51 25.51
N ILE A 179 -20.79 0.73 25.34
CA ILE A 179 -22.19 1.09 25.64
C ILE A 179 -23.14 0.38 24.68
N HIS A 180 -22.85 0.41 23.37
CA HIS A 180 -23.70 -0.25 22.37
C HIS A 180 -23.75 -1.77 22.57
N ASN A 181 -22.62 -2.42 22.85
CA ASN A 181 -22.57 -3.86 23.12
C ASN A 181 -23.35 -4.25 24.39
N ASN A 182 -23.36 -3.38 25.41
CA ASN A 182 -24.14 -3.61 26.63
C ASN A 182 -25.64 -3.43 26.41
N GLU A 183 -26.07 -2.43 25.64
CA GLU A 183 -27.50 -2.24 25.31
C GLU A 183 -28.04 -3.43 24.51
N THR A 184 -27.31 -3.89 23.48
CA THR A 184 -27.74 -5.04 22.67
C THR A 184 -27.81 -6.33 23.50
N TYR A 185 -26.89 -6.53 24.45
CA TYR A 185 -26.94 -7.69 25.34
C TYR A 185 -28.13 -7.64 26.32
N ILE A 186 -28.49 -6.46 26.81
CA ILE A 186 -29.66 -6.29 27.70
C ILE A 186 -30.95 -6.52 26.92
N ASP A 187 -31.07 -5.98 25.70
CA ASP A 187 -32.23 -6.18 24.85
C ASP A 187 -32.42 -7.67 24.50
N ASP A 188 -31.33 -8.37 24.16
CA ASP A 188 -31.37 -9.82 23.93
C ASP A 188 -31.85 -10.58 25.18
N VAL A 189 -31.36 -10.25 26.38
CA VAL A 189 -31.75 -10.94 27.63
C VAL A 189 -33.22 -10.67 28.01
N VAL A 190 -33.74 -9.47 27.74
CA VAL A 190 -35.14 -9.11 28.02
C VAL A 190 -36.09 -9.81 27.05
N GLU A 191 -35.69 -10.07 25.80
CA GLU A 191 -36.52 -10.81 24.83
C GLU A 191 -36.68 -12.30 25.16
N TYR A 192 -35.80 -12.86 26.02
CA TYR A 192 -35.85 -14.26 26.47
C TYR A 192 -36.49 -14.47 27.87
N LEU A 193 -37.03 -13.43 28.51
CA LEU A 193 -37.76 -13.50 29.80
C LEU A 193 -39.26 -13.28 29.62
#